data_AF-A0A4U5VDG2-F1
#
_entry.id   AF-A0A4U5VDG2-F1
#
_cell.length_a   1.000
_cell.length_b   1.000
_cell.length_c   1.000
_cell.angle_alpha   90.00
_cell.angle_beta   90.00
_cell.angle_gamma   90.00
#
_symmetry.space_group_name_H-M   'P 1'
#
loop_
_entity.id
_entity.type
_entity.pdbx_description
1 polymer ?
#
loop_
_entity_poly.entity_id
_entity_poly.type
_entity_poly.pdbx_seq_one_letter_code
_entity_poly.pdbx_strand_id
1 'polypeptide(L)'
;MFFWFCIVLCALAGCFVTTRDVMTGEPREVAVNGTKVVNAARFAVVEFNKANVEDVFAYKLSNISSAKVQVVAGINYILEVKISRTMCKTSVTTDGEP
;
A
#
# COMPACT_ATOMS: atom_id res chain seq x y z
N MET A 1 26.45 47.04 -21.51
CA MET A 1 25.04 47.37 -21.81
C MET A 1 24.16 46.17 -22.23
N PHE A 2 24.67 44.95 -22.40
CA PHE A 2 23.84 43.76 -22.74
C PHE A 2 23.58 42.81 -21.56
N PHE A 3 24.46 42.77 -20.56
CA PHE A 3 24.30 41.91 -19.37
C PHE A 3 23.12 42.30 -18.48
N TRP A 4 22.86 43.60 -18.35
CA TRP A 4 21.75 44.12 -17.54
C TRP A 4 20.39 43.75 -18.16
N PHE A 5 20.32 43.74 -19.50
CA PHE A 5 19.07 43.43 -20.21
C PHE A 5 18.61 42.00 -19.95
N CYS A 6 19.53 41.03 -19.91
CA CYS A 6 19.22 39.64 -19.60
C CYS A 6 18.70 39.42 -18.18
N ILE A 7 19.25 40.16 -17.20
CA ILE A 7 18.85 40.05 -15.78
C ILE A 7 17.43 40.60 -15.58
N VAL A 8 17.08 41.71 -16.24
CA VAL A 8 15.74 42.30 -16.16
C VAL A 8 14.70 41.45 -16.90
N LEU A 9 15.07 40.82 -18.02
CA LEU A 9 14.17 39.94 -18.77
C LEU A 9 13.78 38.67 -17.99
N CYS A 10 14.73 38.08 -17.26
CA CYS A 10 14.48 36.92 -16.39
C CYS A 10 13.68 37.27 -15.12
N ALA A 11 13.74 38.52 -14.66
CA ALA A 11 12.98 38.97 -13.48
C ALA A 11 11.50 39.27 -13.78
N LEU A 12 11.17 39.64 -15.04
CA LEU A 12 9.80 39.93 -15.47
C LEU A 12 9.05 38.68 -15.94
N ALA A 13 9.75 37.70 -16.52
CA ALA A 13 9.22 36.37 -16.75
C ALA A 13 9.39 35.56 -15.47
N GLY A 14 8.47 35.76 -14.51
CA GLY A 14 8.38 34.92 -13.31
C GLY A 14 8.24 33.46 -13.71
N CYS A 15 9.36 32.75 -13.84
CA CYS A 15 9.41 31.30 -13.94
C CYS A 15 9.03 30.75 -12.57
N PHE A 16 7.74 30.79 -12.25
CA PHE A 16 7.15 29.83 -11.32
C PHE A 16 7.23 28.47 -12.02
N VAL A 17 8.41 27.86 -11.98
CA VAL A 17 8.53 26.42 -12.10
C VAL A 17 7.84 25.88 -10.85
N THR A 18 6.52 25.69 -10.94
CA THR A 18 5.83 24.83 -9.99
C THR A 18 6.28 23.43 -10.30
N THR A 19 7.45 23.04 -9.81
CA THR A 19 7.68 21.62 -9.54
C THR A 19 6.57 21.26 -8.57
N ARG A 20 5.54 20.57 -9.06
CA ARG A 20 4.61 19.89 -8.17
C ARG A 20 5.47 18.88 -7.45
N ASP A 21 5.97 19.27 -6.29
CA ASP A 21 6.60 18.37 -5.36
C ASP A 21 5.51 17.39 -4.98
N VAL A 22 5.47 16.26 -5.69
CA VAL A 22 4.56 15.17 -5.37
C VAL A 22 5.06 14.69 -4.03
N MET A 23 4.46 15.18 -2.94
CA MET A 23 4.82 14.73 -1.61
C MET A 23 4.67 13.20 -1.58
N THR A 24 5.80 12.51 -1.57
CA THR A 24 5.90 11.07 -1.77
C THR A 24 5.53 10.32 -0.49
N GLY A 25 5.77 10.94 0.66
CA GLY A 25 5.57 10.36 2.00
C GLY A 25 4.14 10.36 2.52
N GLU A 26 3.17 11.01 1.86
CA GLU A 26 1.78 11.01 2.32
C GLU A 26 1.02 9.77 1.83
N PRO A 27 0.27 9.06 2.69
CA PRO A 27 -0.64 8.01 2.23
C PRO A 27 -1.73 8.54 1.30
N ARG A 28 -1.79 8.02 0.08
CA ARG A 28 -2.78 8.41 -0.93
C ARG A 28 -3.74 7.26 -1.20
N GLU A 29 -5.02 7.56 -1.36
CA GLU A 29 -6.01 6.56 -1.75
C GLU A 29 -5.72 5.98 -3.13
N VAL A 30 -5.92 4.67 -3.25
CA VAL A 30 -5.76 3.92 -4.49
C VAL A 30 -6.97 3.01 -4.70
N ALA A 31 -7.18 2.57 -5.94
CA ALA A 31 -8.29 1.68 -6.26
C ALA A 31 -8.15 0.33 -5.53
N VAL A 32 -9.19 -0.07 -4.80
CA VAL A 32 -9.23 -1.31 -4.01
C VAL A 32 -9.14 -2.58 -4.87
N ASN A 33 -9.52 -2.49 -6.14
CA ASN A 33 -9.47 -3.58 -7.12
C ASN A 33 -8.13 -3.65 -7.87
N GLY A 34 -7.17 -2.77 -7.56
CA GLY A 34 -5.86 -2.79 -8.20
C GLY A 34 -5.12 -4.09 -7.91
N THR A 35 -4.52 -4.72 -8.93
CA THR A 35 -3.86 -6.04 -8.79
C THR A 35 -2.84 -6.08 -7.66
N LYS A 36 -2.05 -5.01 -7.49
CA LYS A 36 -1.07 -4.91 -6.38
C LYS A 36 -1.74 -4.83 -5.00
N VAL A 37 -2.85 -4.09 -4.89
CA VAL A 37 -3.65 -3.99 -3.66
C VAL A 37 -4.26 -5.35 -3.30
N VAL A 38 -4.86 -6.03 -4.28
CA VAL A 38 -5.43 -7.37 -4.08
C VAL A 38 -4.36 -8.37 -3.67
N ASN A 39 -3.18 -8.32 -4.28
CA ASN A 39 -2.07 -9.20 -3.91
C ASN A 39 -1.55 -8.91 -2.49
N ALA A 40 -1.40 -7.63 -2.12
CA ALA A 40 -1.01 -7.24 -0.77
C ALA A 40 -2.06 -7.69 0.28
N ALA A 41 -3.35 -7.55 -0.01
CA ALA A 41 -4.41 -8.03 0.85
C ALA A 41 -4.38 -9.57 1.00
N ARG A 42 -4.19 -10.31 -0.10
CA ARG A 42 -4.07 -11.78 -0.05
C ARG A 42 -2.86 -12.22 0.76
N PHE A 43 -1.72 -11.56 0.56
CA PHE A 43 -0.52 -11.79 1.35
C PHE A 43 -0.80 -11.60 2.85
N ALA A 44 -1.44 -10.48 3.22
CA ALA A 44 -1.79 -10.22 4.61
C ALA A 44 -2.70 -11.29 5.22
N VAL A 45 -3.68 -11.82 4.47
CA VAL A 45 -4.55 -12.91 4.94
C VAL A 45 -3.79 -14.23 5.11
N VAL A 46 -2.84 -14.53 4.22
CA VAL A 46 -1.97 -15.72 4.34
C VAL A 46 -1.11 -15.63 5.60
N GLU A 47 -0.46 -14.49 5.84
CA GLU A 47 0.34 -14.27 7.04
C GLU A 47 -0.53 -14.28 8.31
N PHE A 48 -1.73 -13.72 8.25
CA PHE A 48 -2.70 -13.81 9.34
C PHE A 48 -3.03 -15.26 9.70
N ASN A 49 -3.32 -16.12 8.71
CA ASN A 49 -3.60 -17.53 8.95
C ASN A 49 -2.41 -18.29 9.57
N LYS A 50 -1.17 -17.92 9.22
CA LYS A 50 0.03 -18.53 9.82
C LYS A 50 0.21 -18.09 11.27
N ALA A 51 -0.04 -16.82 11.57
CA ALA A 51 0.11 -16.27 12.91
C ALA A 51 -1.04 -16.66 13.85
N ASN A 52 -2.24 -16.87 13.31
CA ASN A 52 -3.44 -17.22 14.07
C ASN A 52 -3.54 -18.73 14.32
N VAL A 53 -2.59 -19.27 15.08
CA VAL A 53 -2.48 -20.71 15.40
C VAL A 53 -3.63 -21.25 16.26
N GLU A 54 -4.39 -20.37 16.91
CA GLU A 54 -5.49 -20.74 17.80
C GLU A 54 -6.74 -21.20 17.04
N ASP A 55 -6.95 -20.73 15.81
CA ASP A 55 -8.11 -21.13 15.01
C ASP A 55 -7.76 -22.33 14.13
N VAL A 56 -8.49 -23.42 14.33
CA VAL A 56 -8.40 -24.64 13.52
C VAL A 56 -8.83 -24.37 12.08
N PHE A 57 -9.60 -23.31 11.81
CA PHE A 57 -10.08 -22.97 10.48
C PHE A 57 -9.35 -21.77 9.87
N ALA A 58 -9.06 -21.88 8.58
CA ALA A 58 -8.43 -20.80 7.82
C ALA A 58 -9.41 -19.66 7.52
N TYR A 59 -8.90 -18.45 7.38
CA TYR A 59 -9.64 -17.28 6.91
C TYR A 59 -9.35 -17.03 5.43
N LYS A 60 -10.34 -16.47 4.73
CA LYS A 60 -10.19 -15.98 3.35
C LYS A 60 -10.46 -14.49 3.27
N LEU A 61 -9.83 -13.84 2.31
CA LEU A 61 -10.14 -12.46 1.96
C LEU A 61 -11.57 -12.37 1.42
N SER A 62 -12.39 -11.52 2.03
CA SER A 62 -13.80 -11.33 1.67
C SER A 62 -14.01 -10.03 0.90
N ASN A 63 -13.51 -8.92 1.44
CA ASN A 63 -13.63 -7.61 0.82
C ASN A 63 -12.48 -6.68 1.25
N ILE A 64 -12.15 -5.70 0.42
CA ILE A 64 -11.20 -4.62 0.74
C ILE A 64 -12.05 -3.35 0.77
N SER A 65 -12.19 -2.73 1.95
CA SER A 65 -13.02 -1.53 2.14
C SER A 65 -12.24 -0.24 1.87
N SER A 66 -10.92 -0.24 2.13
CA SER A 66 -10.05 0.90 1.89
C SER A 66 -8.66 0.45 1.48
N ALA A 67 -8.02 1.22 0.60
CA ALA A 67 -6.64 1.01 0.18
C ALA A 67 -5.91 2.34 0.03
N LYS A 68 -4.78 2.46 0.71
CA LYS A 68 -3.87 3.60 0.59
C LYS A 68 -2.45 3.12 0.31
N VAL A 69 -1.71 3.91 -0.45
CA VAL A 69 -0.30 3.69 -0.76
C VAL A 69 0.52 4.87 -0.28
N GLN A 70 1.65 4.58 0.36
CA GLN A 70 2.61 5.57 0.81
C GLN A 70 3.99 5.20 0.28
N VAL A 71 4.69 6.15 -0.33
CA VAL A 71 6.07 5.96 -0.80
C VAL A 71 7.04 6.38 0.31
N VAL A 72 7.92 5.47 0.71
CA VAL A 72 8.94 5.67 1.74
C VAL A 72 10.30 5.18 1.18
N ALA A 73 11.20 4.63 1.99
CA ALA A 73 12.29 3.78 1.50
C ALA A 73 11.76 2.40 1.03
N GLY A 74 10.67 2.41 0.26
CA GLY A 74 9.81 1.27 -0.04
C GLY A 74 8.38 1.72 -0.34
N ILE A 75 7.43 0.78 -0.35
CA ILE A 75 6.00 1.08 -0.54
C ILE A 75 5.22 0.45 0.61
N ASN A 76 4.50 1.28 1.37
CA ASN A 76 3.53 0.79 2.34
C ASN A 76 2.16 0.68 1.67
N TYR A 77 1.53 -0.49 1.81
CA TYR A 77 0.10 -0.67 1.53
C TYR A 77 -0.64 -0.63 2.86
N ILE A 78 -1.49 0.38 3.04
CA ILE A 78 -2.33 0.54 4.22
C ILE A 78 -3.73 0.14 3.81
N LEU A 79 -4.15 -1.06 4.22
CA LEU A 79 -5.38 -1.70 3.75
C LEU A 79 -6.33 -1.92 4.91
N GLU A 80 -7.61 -1.67 4.67
CA GLU A 80 -8.69 -2.13 5.53
C GLU A 80 -9.38 -3.30 4.82
N VAL A 81 -9.32 -4.48 5.43
CA VAL A 81 -9.76 -5.74 4.81
C VAL A 81 -10.74 -6.47 5.71
N LYS A 82 -11.78 -7.02 5.10
CA LYS A 82 -12.69 -7.97 5.73
C LYS A 82 -12.23 -9.37 5.39
N ILE A 83 -12.03 -10.18 6.43
CA ILE A 83 -11.74 -11.61 6.31
C ILE A 83 -12.95 -12.41 6.77
N SER A 84 -13.16 -13.57 6.18
CA SER A 84 -14.23 -14.48 6.57
C SER A 84 -13.64 -15.85 6.87
N ARG A 85 -14.07 -16.41 8.00
CA ARG A 85 -13.70 -17.78 8.38
C ARG A 85 -14.22 -18.76 7.33
N THR A 86 -13.40 -19.74 6.97
CA THR A 86 -13.76 -20.81 6.05
C THR A 86 -14.06 -22.09 6.82
N MET A 87 -14.53 -23.13 6.13
CA MET A 87 -14.63 -24.48 6.69
C MET A 87 -13.37 -25.32 6.40
N CYS A 88 -12.33 -24.72 5.83
CA CYS A 88 -11.05 -25.38 5.58
C CYS A 88 -10.25 -25.38 6.87
N LYS A 89 -9.76 -26.55 7.28
CA LYS A 89 -8.85 -26.64 8.42
C LYS A 89 -7.47 -26.10 8.03
N THR A 90 -6.87 -25.31 8.90
CA THR A 90 -5.45 -24.96 8.80
C THR A 90 -4.66 -26.25 9.02
N SER A 91 -3.71 -26.57 8.14
CA SER A 91 -2.78 -27.67 8.34
C SER A 91 -1.78 -27.30 9.42
N VAL A 92 -2.25 -27.18 10.67
CA VAL A 92 -1.36 -27.24 11.82
C VAL A 92 -0.98 -28.70 11.90
N THR A 93 0.18 -29.05 11.33
CA THR A 93 0.81 -30.34 11.60
C THR A 93 1.17 -30.32 13.07
N THR A 94 0.27 -30.82 13.91
CA THR A 94 0.68 -31.31 15.22
C THR A 94 1.49 -32.56 14.92
N ASP A 95 2.80 -32.40 14.79
CA ASP A 95 3.77 -33.48 14.84
C ASP A 95 3.77 -34.08 16.25
N GLY A 96 2.63 -34.66 16.62
CA GLY A 96 2.48 -35.59 17.72
C GLY A 96 2.52 -36.98 17.13
N GLU A 97 3.73 -37.44 16.79
CA GLU A 97 4.02 -38.85 16.53
C GLU A 97 3.98 -39.59 17.90
N PRO A 98 3.35 -40.79 17.97
CA PRO A 98 3.18 -41.59 19.20
C PRO A 98 4.46 -42.18 19.80
#